data_AF-A0A9D6SRK7-F1
#
_entry.id   AF-A0A9D6SRK7-F1
#
_cell.length_a   1.000
_cell.length_b   1.000
_cell.length_c   1.000
_cell.angle_alpha   90.00
_cell.angle_beta   90.00
_cell.angle_gamma   90.00
#
_symmetry.space_group_name_H-M   'P 1'
#
loop_
_entity.id
_entity.type
_entity.pdbx_description
1 polymer ?
#
loop_
_entity_poly.entity_id
_entity_poly.type
_entity_poly.pdbx_seq_one_letter_code
_entity_poly.pdbx_strand_id
1 'polypeptide(L)'
;MIDWQQMRVFDLHSHWGTQKGYRLRSDAERAQQPKVWKSTASYVTEQEMADYFRKNRVKAILDLGFTKSMRIGEAREFHDYALATQRKHSDVIFGNWLNIDPRNQQAALDEVKRCIAVGSGFIGFMISGGSLGVAASDPVFDPFYALCRDQGIPVLILAGYTGSGAGLPGGGGVRLELCHPRHIDDVAVRYPSLRILAGRPAWPWQDDMIAVLLHKPNVWYELHGWSPKYFTDSLKKEISRRLKDRVMFGGDYPLFKYERLFADWEAEGYSQEILEKVFYRNAESFFAGLAA
;
A
#
# COMPACT_ATOMS: atom_id res chain seq x y z
N MET A 1 21.57 10.42 -16.67
CA MET A 1 21.23 10.64 -15.25
C MET A 1 19.77 11.05 -15.20
N ILE A 2 19.02 10.51 -14.25
CA ILE A 2 17.59 10.81 -14.10
C ILE A 2 17.43 12.21 -13.50
N ASP A 3 16.59 13.06 -14.12
CA ASP A 3 16.27 14.38 -13.56
C ASP A 3 15.14 14.28 -12.53
N TRP A 4 15.53 13.95 -11.29
CA TRP A 4 14.62 13.88 -10.16
C TRP A 4 14.01 15.23 -9.76
N GLN A 5 14.58 16.36 -10.20
CA GLN A 5 14.01 17.69 -9.91
C GLN A 5 12.74 17.95 -10.76
N GLN A 6 12.66 17.35 -11.94
CA GLN A 6 11.50 17.44 -12.82
C GLN A 6 10.51 16.27 -12.63
N MET A 7 10.98 15.14 -12.10
CA MET A 7 10.14 13.97 -11.85
C MET A 7 8.98 14.31 -10.90
N ARG A 8 7.75 13.97 -11.31
CA ARG A 8 6.59 13.91 -10.41
C ARG A 8 6.55 12.52 -9.83
N VAL A 9 6.23 12.38 -8.55
CA VAL A 9 6.15 11.08 -7.90
C VAL A 9 4.78 10.89 -7.26
N PHE A 10 4.16 9.76 -7.57
CA PHE A 10 2.96 9.27 -6.91
C PHE A 10 3.35 8.06 -6.09
N ASP A 11 3.29 8.20 -4.77
CA ASP A 11 3.51 7.11 -3.84
C ASP A 11 2.18 6.48 -3.46
N LEU A 12 1.96 5.24 -3.91
CA LEU A 12 0.71 4.54 -3.65
C LEU A 12 0.64 3.93 -2.25
N HIS A 13 1.73 3.86 -1.50
CA HIS A 13 1.71 3.28 -0.17
C HIS A 13 2.89 3.75 0.67
N SER A 14 2.56 4.60 1.64
CA SER A 14 3.44 4.96 2.75
C SER A 14 2.69 4.97 4.07
N HIS A 15 3.43 4.88 5.15
CA HIS A 15 2.94 5.03 6.51
C HIS A 15 3.04 6.47 6.99
N TRP A 16 2.38 6.75 8.11
CA TRP A 16 2.47 8.03 8.80
C TRP A 16 3.82 8.19 9.49
N GLY A 17 4.47 9.34 9.28
CA GLY A 17 5.63 9.78 10.06
C GLY A 17 5.28 10.38 11.42
N THR A 18 3.99 10.52 11.73
CA THR A 18 3.51 11.19 12.95
C THR A 18 3.33 10.19 14.09
N GLN A 19 3.49 10.66 15.32
CA GLN A 19 3.34 9.78 16.50
C GLN A 19 1.95 9.14 16.57
N LYS A 20 0.89 9.89 16.23
CA LYS A 20 -0.48 9.37 16.26
C LYS A 20 -0.72 8.33 15.17
N GLY A 21 -0.25 8.56 13.95
CA GLY A 21 -0.43 7.64 12.82
C GLY A 21 0.57 6.50 12.74
N TYR A 22 1.63 6.51 13.56
CA TYR A 22 2.71 5.53 13.43
C TYR A 22 2.23 4.08 13.59
N ARG A 23 2.65 3.22 12.67
CA ARG A 23 2.15 1.84 12.57
C ARG A 23 2.59 0.92 13.71
N LEU A 24 3.80 1.11 14.27
CA LEU A 24 4.35 0.23 15.32
C LEU A 24 3.95 0.77 16.69
N ARG A 25 3.00 0.12 17.34
CA ARG A 25 2.31 0.69 18.52
C ARG A 25 2.75 0.07 19.83
N SER A 26 3.12 -1.21 19.84
CA SER A 26 3.63 -1.88 21.02
C SER A 26 5.14 -1.73 21.18
N ASP A 27 5.64 -1.87 22.40
CA ASP A 27 7.08 -1.86 22.68
C ASP A 27 7.79 -3.03 22.00
N ALA A 28 7.12 -4.19 21.91
CA ALA A 28 7.62 -5.34 21.18
C ALA A 28 7.86 -5.02 19.70
N GLU A 29 6.86 -4.45 19.01
CA GLU A 29 6.99 -4.05 17.60
C GLU A 29 8.10 -3.00 17.41
N ARG A 30 8.17 -1.98 18.28
CA ARG A 30 9.23 -0.97 18.23
C ARG A 30 10.62 -1.56 18.46
N ALA A 31 10.76 -2.54 19.35
CA ALA A 31 12.03 -3.24 19.60
C ALA A 31 12.47 -4.12 18.42
N GLN A 32 11.54 -4.55 17.56
CA GLN A 32 11.87 -5.26 16.32
C GLN A 32 12.36 -4.32 15.22
N GLN A 33 11.92 -3.06 15.23
CA GLN A 33 12.16 -2.13 14.15
C GLN A 33 13.64 -2.03 13.70
N PRO A 34 14.61 -1.79 14.61
CA PRO A 34 16.01 -1.70 14.22
C PRO A 34 16.60 -3.03 13.75
N LYS A 35 15.99 -4.17 14.12
CA LYS A 35 16.46 -5.50 13.69
C LYS A 35 16.05 -5.79 12.26
N VAL A 36 14.79 -5.51 11.93
CA VAL A 36 14.16 -5.86 10.64
C VAL A 36 14.42 -4.79 9.58
N TRP A 37 14.21 -3.51 9.88
CA TRP A 37 14.28 -2.40 8.90
C TRP A 37 15.53 -1.54 9.04
N LYS A 38 16.39 -1.81 10.03
CA LYS A 38 17.60 -1.02 10.32
C LYS A 38 17.29 0.47 10.55
N SER A 39 16.15 0.76 11.15
CA SER A 39 15.68 2.12 11.49
C SER A 39 15.14 2.17 12.92
N THR A 40 15.07 3.37 13.50
CA THR A 40 14.41 3.64 14.77
C THR A 40 13.18 4.52 14.55
N ALA A 41 12.20 4.41 15.45
CA ALA A 41 11.03 5.29 15.42
C ALA A 41 11.49 6.73 15.68
N SER A 42 11.18 7.60 14.73
CA SER A 42 11.33 9.04 14.85
C SER A 42 10.03 9.67 14.35
N TYR A 43 9.51 10.62 15.11
CA TYR A 43 8.23 11.24 14.82
C TYR A 43 8.43 12.67 14.38
N VAL A 44 7.67 13.05 13.35
CA VAL A 44 7.54 14.43 12.89
C VAL A 44 6.11 14.90 13.07
N THR A 45 5.90 16.21 13.04
CA THR A 45 4.56 16.78 12.94
C THR A 45 3.93 16.49 11.58
N GLU A 46 2.61 16.63 11.48
CA GLU A 46 1.87 16.51 10.22
C GLU A 46 2.40 17.49 9.16
N GLN A 47 2.75 18.72 9.60
CA GLN A 47 3.29 19.76 8.74
C GLN A 47 4.68 19.37 8.20
N GLU A 48 5.59 18.93 9.05
CA GLU A 48 6.93 18.50 8.63
C GLU A 48 6.88 17.28 7.70
N MET A 49 5.96 16.34 7.94
CA MET A 49 5.72 15.21 7.03
C MET A 49 5.24 15.70 5.66
N ALA A 50 4.24 16.59 5.62
CA ALA A 50 3.74 17.17 4.38
C ALA A 50 4.83 17.98 3.64
N ASP A 51 5.65 18.75 4.36
CA ASP A 51 6.76 19.51 3.78
C ASP A 51 7.85 18.60 3.22
N TYR A 52 8.12 17.45 3.85
CA TYR A 52 8.98 16.43 3.29
C TYR A 52 8.44 15.86 1.97
N PHE A 53 7.13 15.62 1.87
CA PHE A 53 6.50 15.19 0.62
C PHE A 53 6.59 16.27 -0.47
N ARG A 54 6.30 17.53 -0.13
CA ARG A 54 6.43 18.68 -1.06
C ARG A 54 7.85 18.82 -1.58
N LYS A 55 8.84 18.78 -0.68
CA LYS A 55 10.27 18.86 -1.02
C LYS A 55 10.68 17.80 -2.03
N ASN A 56 10.14 16.58 -1.88
CA ASN A 56 10.43 15.46 -2.77
C ASN A 56 9.46 15.34 -3.96
N ARG A 57 8.54 16.30 -4.14
CA ARG A 57 7.52 16.30 -5.22
C ARG A 57 6.66 15.03 -5.24
N VAL A 58 6.40 14.49 -4.04
CA VAL A 58 5.61 13.28 -3.85
C VAL A 58 4.18 13.65 -3.50
N LYS A 59 3.23 13.00 -4.17
CA LYS A 59 1.84 12.89 -3.71
C LYS A 59 1.61 11.46 -3.20
N ALA A 60 1.25 11.30 -1.93
CA ALA A 60 1.23 10.02 -1.25
C ALA A 60 -0.19 9.55 -0.86
N ILE A 61 -0.37 8.24 -0.79
CA ILE A 61 -1.48 7.59 -0.09
C ILE A 61 -0.94 7.00 1.20
N LEU A 62 -1.57 7.37 2.33
CA LEU A 62 -1.12 6.92 3.65
C LEU A 62 -1.98 5.77 4.16
N ASP A 63 -1.38 4.68 4.63
CA ASP A 63 -2.15 3.57 5.18
C ASP A 63 -2.37 3.67 6.70
N LEU A 64 -3.47 3.09 7.13
CA LEU A 64 -3.80 2.86 8.53
C LEU A 64 -3.80 1.36 8.83
N GLY A 65 -2.79 0.63 8.35
CA GLY A 65 -2.75 -0.84 8.46
C GLY A 65 -2.88 -1.39 9.88
N PHE A 66 -2.62 -0.58 10.92
CA PHE A 66 -2.73 -0.99 12.32
C PHE A 66 -4.17 -0.97 12.87
N THR A 67 -5.12 -0.24 12.25
CA THR A 67 -6.51 -0.15 12.74
C THR A 67 -7.29 -1.45 12.63
N LYS A 68 -6.82 -2.39 11.80
CA LYS A 68 -7.42 -3.73 11.65
C LYS A 68 -7.45 -4.53 12.96
N SER A 69 -6.55 -4.24 13.90
CA SER A 69 -6.49 -4.92 15.18
C SER A 69 -7.23 -4.18 16.30
N MET A 70 -7.96 -3.11 15.97
CA MET A 70 -8.65 -2.24 16.93
C MET A 70 -10.16 -2.48 16.91
N ARG A 71 -10.83 -2.09 17.99
CA ARG A 71 -12.31 -2.00 17.99
C ARG A 71 -12.73 -0.85 17.06
N ILE A 72 -13.89 -0.98 16.42
CA ILE A 72 -14.36 0.03 15.45
C ILE A 72 -14.42 1.45 16.03
N GLY A 73 -14.84 1.60 17.30
CA GLY A 73 -14.87 2.91 17.97
C GLY A 73 -13.49 3.55 18.12
N GLU A 74 -12.46 2.76 18.42
CA GLU A 74 -11.07 3.23 18.53
C GLU A 74 -10.49 3.53 17.13
N ALA A 75 -10.73 2.65 16.16
CA ALA A 75 -10.28 2.82 14.77
C ALA A 75 -10.83 4.14 14.17
N ARG A 76 -12.08 4.48 14.49
CA ARG A 76 -12.73 5.72 14.04
C ARG A 76 -11.93 6.98 14.40
N GLU A 77 -11.33 7.03 15.59
CA GLU A 77 -10.52 8.20 16.01
C GLU A 77 -9.27 8.39 15.15
N PHE A 78 -8.71 7.29 14.63
CA PHE A 78 -7.57 7.33 13.71
C PHE A 78 -8.02 7.64 12.28
N HIS A 79 -9.17 7.13 11.85
CA HIS A 79 -9.76 7.51 10.57
C HIS A 79 -10.07 9.02 10.53
N ASP A 80 -10.72 9.56 11.56
CA ASP A 80 -11.05 10.99 11.60
C ASP A 80 -9.80 11.88 11.62
N TYR A 81 -8.75 11.45 12.34
CA TYR A 81 -7.44 12.09 12.31
C TYR A 81 -6.79 12.07 10.91
N ALA A 82 -6.82 10.92 10.23
CA ALA A 82 -6.26 10.75 8.91
C ALA A 82 -7.00 11.60 7.87
N LEU A 83 -8.32 11.57 7.91
CA LEU A 83 -9.18 12.38 7.04
C LEU A 83 -8.91 13.86 7.26
N ALA A 84 -8.89 14.34 8.51
CA ALA A 84 -8.64 15.75 8.82
C ALA A 84 -7.25 16.21 8.32
N THR A 85 -6.21 15.38 8.52
CA THR A 85 -4.85 15.68 8.06
C THR A 85 -4.78 15.70 6.53
N GLN A 86 -5.42 14.74 5.86
CA GLN A 86 -5.55 14.72 4.41
C GLN A 86 -6.19 16.00 3.89
N ARG A 87 -7.30 16.47 4.47
CA ARG A 87 -7.94 17.73 4.01
C ARG A 87 -7.00 18.92 4.10
N LYS A 88 -6.23 19.00 5.20
CA LYS A 88 -5.30 20.10 5.47
C LYS A 88 -4.08 20.10 4.53
N HIS A 89 -3.67 18.92 4.05
CA HIS A 89 -2.46 18.73 3.23
C HIS A 89 -2.77 18.02 1.90
N SER A 90 -3.92 18.33 1.30
CA SER A 90 -4.47 17.63 0.12
C SER A 90 -3.66 17.78 -1.17
N ASP A 91 -2.73 18.75 -1.19
CA ASP A 91 -1.76 18.93 -2.27
C ASP A 91 -0.75 17.77 -2.35
N VAL A 92 -0.42 17.16 -1.20
CA VAL A 92 0.58 16.07 -1.10
C VAL A 92 0.07 14.79 -0.47
N ILE A 93 -1.06 14.81 0.24
CA ILE A 93 -1.74 13.60 0.72
C ILE A 93 -2.97 13.38 -0.16
N PHE A 94 -2.84 12.48 -1.13
CA PHE A 94 -3.94 12.13 -2.04
C PHE A 94 -5.07 11.42 -1.30
N GLY A 95 -4.72 10.52 -0.39
CA GLY A 95 -5.68 9.60 0.18
C GLY A 95 -5.19 8.74 1.32
N ASN A 96 -6.09 7.85 1.73
CA ASN A 96 -5.85 6.90 2.79
C ASN A 96 -6.25 5.47 2.40
N TRP A 97 -5.41 4.50 2.77
CA TRP A 97 -5.80 3.09 2.79
C TRP A 97 -6.33 2.71 4.17
N LEU A 98 -7.61 2.35 4.23
CA LEU A 98 -8.24 1.84 5.46
C LEU A 98 -8.02 0.34 5.56
N ASN A 99 -7.69 -0.15 6.76
CA ASN A 99 -7.65 -1.57 7.05
C ASN A 99 -8.48 -1.84 8.30
N ILE A 100 -9.52 -2.65 8.16
CA ILE A 100 -10.48 -2.94 9.23
C ILE A 100 -10.73 -4.44 9.20
N ASP A 101 -10.82 -5.07 10.37
CA ASP A 101 -11.16 -6.49 10.47
C ASP A 101 -12.60 -6.73 9.99
N PRO A 102 -12.78 -7.47 8.88
CA PRO A 102 -14.09 -7.72 8.28
C PRO A 102 -14.98 -8.61 9.16
N ARG A 103 -14.43 -9.29 10.17
CA ARG A 103 -15.20 -10.09 11.14
C ARG A 103 -16.06 -9.23 12.07
N ASN A 104 -15.84 -7.91 12.10
CA ASN A 104 -16.78 -6.96 12.71
C ASN A 104 -18.03 -6.70 11.83
N GLN A 105 -18.12 -7.34 10.66
CA GLN A 105 -19.30 -7.39 9.80
C GLN A 105 -19.83 -5.98 9.46
N GLN A 106 -21.13 -5.74 9.70
CA GLN A 106 -21.81 -4.50 9.34
C GLN A 106 -21.15 -3.27 9.95
N ALA A 107 -20.64 -3.35 11.19
CA ALA A 107 -19.98 -2.21 11.84
C ALA A 107 -18.69 -1.79 11.12
N ALA A 108 -17.92 -2.75 10.59
CA ALA A 108 -16.76 -2.45 9.77
C ALA A 108 -17.16 -1.87 8.41
N LEU A 109 -18.18 -2.44 7.76
CA LEU A 109 -18.67 -1.96 6.48
C LEU A 109 -19.22 -0.52 6.57
N ASP A 110 -19.97 -0.21 7.62
CA ASP A 110 -20.52 1.12 7.86
C ASP A 110 -19.42 2.15 8.12
N GLU A 111 -18.34 1.75 8.79
CA GLU A 111 -17.21 2.63 9.01
C GLU A 111 -16.47 2.95 7.70
N VAL A 112 -16.28 1.97 6.81
CA VAL A 112 -15.72 2.22 5.47
C VAL A 112 -16.64 3.16 4.68
N LYS A 113 -17.95 2.90 4.64
CA LYS A 113 -18.94 3.77 3.98
C LYS A 113 -18.91 5.20 4.52
N ARG A 114 -18.82 5.35 5.84
CA ARG A 114 -18.73 6.65 6.50
C ARG A 114 -17.48 7.40 6.04
N CYS A 115 -16.32 6.75 6.06
CA CYS A 115 -15.07 7.37 5.65
C CYS A 115 -15.08 7.81 4.19
N ILE A 116 -15.66 6.99 3.30
CA ILE A 116 -15.88 7.36 1.89
C ILE A 116 -16.78 8.59 1.79
N ALA A 117 -17.89 8.63 2.53
CA ALA A 117 -18.86 9.73 2.46
C ALA A 117 -18.34 11.06 3.03
N VAL A 118 -17.47 11.02 4.05
CA VAL A 118 -16.93 12.24 4.71
C VAL A 118 -15.51 12.62 4.27
N GLY A 119 -14.85 11.76 3.48
CA GLY A 119 -13.53 12.01 2.94
C GLY A 119 -13.56 13.11 1.88
N SER A 120 -12.49 13.91 1.81
CA SER A 120 -12.33 14.95 0.78
C SER A 120 -11.28 14.60 -0.26
N GLY A 121 -10.98 13.32 -0.41
CA GLY A 121 -10.04 12.79 -1.38
C GLY A 121 -10.10 11.26 -1.33
N PHE A 122 -9.08 10.60 -1.85
CA PHE A 122 -9.12 9.15 -2.03
C PHE A 122 -9.23 8.36 -0.72
N ILE A 123 -10.22 7.47 -0.63
CA ILE A 123 -10.38 6.50 0.46
C ILE A 123 -10.45 5.12 -0.14
N GLY A 124 -9.40 4.34 0.07
CA GLY A 124 -9.29 2.97 -0.41
C GLY A 124 -9.42 1.95 0.71
N PHE A 125 -9.69 0.70 0.36
CA PHE A 125 -9.70 -0.43 1.29
C PHE A 125 -8.45 -1.30 1.08
N MET A 126 -7.80 -1.71 2.18
CA MET A 126 -6.59 -2.52 2.17
C MET A 126 -6.78 -3.80 2.96
N ILE A 127 -6.23 -4.90 2.45
CA ILE A 127 -6.26 -6.22 3.07
C ILE A 127 -4.83 -6.69 3.34
N SER A 128 -4.56 -7.01 4.61
CA SER A 128 -3.30 -7.57 5.09
C SER A 128 -3.53 -8.99 5.62
N GLY A 129 -3.70 -9.95 4.71
CA GLY A 129 -4.25 -11.26 5.07
C GLY A 129 -3.40 -12.04 6.07
N GLY A 130 -2.08 -12.04 5.88
CA GLY A 130 -1.16 -12.73 6.79
C GLY A 130 -1.17 -12.18 8.22
N SER A 131 -1.27 -10.86 8.40
CA SER A 131 -1.32 -10.23 9.73
C SER A 131 -2.71 -10.27 10.36
N LEU A 132 -3.77 -10.30 9.55
CA LEU A 132 -5.15 -10.40 10.02
C LEU A 132 -5.55 -11.86 10.34
N GLY A 133 -4.90 -12.82 9.71
CA GLY A 133 -5.25 -14.25 9.79
C GLY A 133 -6.40 -14.66 8.87
N VAL A 134 -6.76 -13.83 7.89
CA VAL A 134 -7.87 -14.04 6.95
C VAL A 134 -7.39 -13.75 5.53
N ALA A 135 -7.48 -14.72 4.62
CA ALA A 135 -7.04 -14.54 3.24
C ALA A 135 -7.94 -13.54 2.49
N ALA A 136 -7.41 -12.84 1.49
CA ALA A 136 -8.23 -11.93 0.68
C ALA A 136 -9.36 -12.66 -0.08
N SER A 137 -9.15 -13.92 -0.46
CA SER A 137 -10.19 -14.74 -1.10
C SER A 137 -11.28 -15.23 -0.13
N ASP A 138 -11.20 -14.92 1.16
CA ASP A 138 -12.23 -15.32 2.13
C ASP A 138 -13.54 -14.55 1.84
N PRO A 139 -14.70 -15.24 1.77
CA PRO A 139 -16.00 -14.61 1.52
C PRO A 139 -16.39 -13.51 2.52
N VAL A 140 -15.76 -13.43 3.69
CA VAL A 140 -16.01 -12.34 4.65
C VAL A 140 -15.71 -10.95 4.06
N PHE A 141 -14.86 -10.87 3.03
CA PHE A 141 -14.56 -9.62 2.32
C PHE A 141 -15.55 -9.27 1.21
N ASP A 142 -16.47 -10.18 0.83
CA ASP A 142 -17.37 -9.98 -0.31
C ASP A 142 -18.24 -8.71 -0.23
N PRO A 143 -18.78 -8.32 0.95
CA PRO A 143 -19.51 -7.06 1.09
C PRO A 143 -18.62 -5.83 0.83
N PHE A 144 -17.33 -5.90 1.18
CA PHE A 144 -16.37 -4.82 0.96
C PHE A 144 -15.99 -4.73 -0.53
N TYR A 145 -15.80 -5.87 -1.20
CA TYR A 145 -15.55 -5.91 -2.64
C TYR A 145 -16.73 -5.37 -3.44
N ALA A 146 -17.96 -5.73 -3.07
CA ALA A 146 -19.16 -5.18 -3.70
C ALA A 146 -19.23 -3.65 -3.52
N LEU A 147 -19.04 -3.15 -2.29
CA LEU A 147 -19.00 -1.71 -2.02
C LEU A 147 -17.93 -1.01 -2.86
N CYS A 148 -16.70 -1.52 -2.87
CA CYS A 148 -15.59 -0.92 -3.60
C CYS A 148 -15.85 -0.91 -5.10
N ARG A 149 -16.34 -2.02 -5.66
CA ARG A 149 -16.73 -2.12 -7.08
C ARG A 149 -17.80 -1.09 -7.43
N ASP A 150 -18.87 -1.01 -6.65
CA ASP A 150 -20.02 -0.14 -6.94
C ASP A 150 -19.66 1.35 -6.83
N GLN A 151 -18.69 1.69 -5.97
CA GLN A 151 -18.16 3.04 -5.82
C GLN A 151 -16.96 3.33 -6.74
N GLY A 152 -16.52 2.35 -7.54
CA GLY A 152 -15.30 2.44 -8.34
C GLY A 152 -14.00 2.52 -7.55
N ILE A 153 -14.02 2.32 -6.23
CA ILE A 153 -12.85 2.40 -5.36
C ILE A 153 -11.96 1.17 -5.54
N PRO A 154 -10.65 1.32 -5.78
CA PRO A 154 -9.74 0.19 -5.82
C PRO A 154 -9.49 -0.44 -4.46
N VAL A 155 -9.16 -1.73 -4.46
CA VAL A 155 -8.74 -2.46 -3.25
C VAL A 155 -7.27 -2.84 -3.33
N LEU A 156 -6.53 -2.52 -2.27
CA LEU A 156 -5.15 -2.93 -2.08
C LEU A 156 -5.08 -4.28 -1.37
N ILE A 157 -4.41 -5.27 -1.96
CA ILE A 157 -4.21 -6.60 -1.36
C ILE A 157 -2.72 -6.85 -1.23
N LEU A 158 -2.26 -7.03 0.01
CA LEU A 158 -0.84 -7.22 0.30
C LEU A 158 -0.39 -8.66 0.00
N ALA A 159 0.56 -8.82 -0.92
CA ALA A 159 1.11 -10.11 -1.35
C ALA A 159 2.53 -10.35 -0.80
N GLY A 160 2.94 -11.62 -0.74
CA GLY A 160 4.29 -12.02 -0.36
C GLY A 160 4.70 -11.71 1.09
N TYR A 161 6.01 -11.75 1.32
CA TYR A 161 6.63 -11.63 2.63
C TYR A 161 6.40 -10.27 3.30
N THR A 162 6.09 -10.32 4.60
CA THR A 162 6.00 -9.15 5.49
C THR A 162 7.10 -9.17 6.54
N GLY A 163 7.65 -7.99 6.86
CA GLY A 163 8.53 -7.83 8.02
C GLY A 163 7.78 -7.90 9.36
N SER A 164 6.44 -7.79 9.36
CA SER A 164 5.64 -7.94 10.58
C SER A 164 5.79 -9.34 11.17
N GLY A 165 6.16 -9.42 12.46
CA GLY A 165 6.40 -10.68 13.15
C GLY A 165 7.77 -11.32 12.87
N ALA A 166 8.57 -10.77 11.95
CA ALA A 166 9.88 -11.32 11.61
C ALA A 166 10.83 -11.33 12.82
N GLY A 167 11.39 -12.50 13.12
CA GLY A 167 12.27 -12.70 14.27
C GLY A 167 11.56 -12.91 15.62
N LEU A 168 10.22 -12.96 15.66
CA LEU A 168 9.49 -13.45 16.84
C LEU A 168 9.33 -14.98 16.78
N PRO A 169 9.18 -15.66 17.94
CA PRO A 169 8.75 -17.05 17.98
C PRO A 169 7.47 -17.26 17.15
N GLY A 170 7.51 -18.23 16.23
CA GLY A 170 6.39 -18.54 15.33
C GLY A 170 5.94 -17.38 14.43
N GLY A 171 6.79 -16.38 14.20
CA GLY A 171 6.44 -15.20 13.39
C GLY A 171 5.36 -14.32 14.03
N GLY A 172 5.15 -14.42 15.35
CA GLY A 172 4.06 -13.71 16.04
C GLY A 172 2.66 -14.15 15.60
N GLY A 173 2.52 -15.34 15.02
CA GLY A 173 1.26 -15.85 14.47
C GLY A 173 0.93 -15.37 13.06
N VAL A 174 1.78 -14.53 12.45
CA VAL A 174 1.62 -14.10 11.06
C VAL A 174 1.77 -15.29 10.13
N ARG A 175 0.76 -15.52 9.27
CA ARG A 175 0.75 -16.64 8.33
C ARG A 175 1.03 -16.15 6.91
N LEU A 176 2.27 -16.35 6.44
CA LEU A 176 2.70 -15.89 5.10
C LEU A 176 1.88 -16.48 3.96
N GLU A 177 1.40 -17.71 4.11
CA GLU A 177 0.56 -18.39 3.11
C GLU A 177 -0.69 -17.59 2.72
N LEU A 178 -1.25 -16.81 3.65
CA LEU A 178 -2.43 -15.97 3.40
C LEU A 178 -2.11 -14.75 2.51
N CYS A 179 -0.83 -14.53 2.19
CA CYS A 179 -0.34 -13.50 1.27
C CYS A 179 0.03 -14.09 -0.11
N HIS A 180 -0.29 -15.36 -0.39
CA HIS A 180 -0.01 -15.98 -1.68
C HIS A 180 -0.83 -15.31 -2.81
N PRO A 181 -0.24 -15.03 -4.00
CA PRO A 181 -0.93 -14.38 -5.13
C PRO A 181 -2.23 -15.05 -5.59
N ARG A 182 -2.39 -16.36 -5.35
CA ARG A 182 -3.64 -17.09 -5.61
C ARG A 182 -4.87 -16.45 -4.97
N HIS A 183 -4.72 -15.78 -3.83
CA HIS A 183 -5.83 -15.08 -3.18
C HIS A 183 -6.25 -13.83 -3.95
N ILE A 184 -5.32 -13.20 -4.68
CA ILE A 184 -5.61 -12.09 -5.59
C ILE A 184 -6.22 -12.62 -6.88
N ASP A 185 -5.72 -13.74 -7.40
CA ASP A 185 -6.29 -14.41 -8.57
C ASP A 185 -7.76 -14.76 -8.37
N ASP A 186 -8.10 -15.38 -7.24
CA ASP A 186 -9.48 -15.74 -6.90
C ASP A 186 -10.40 -14.51 -6.84
N VAL A 187 -9.97 -13.46 -6.13
CA VAL A 187 -10.75 -12.21 -6.04
C VAL A 187 -10.93 -11.58 -7.43
N ALA A 188 -9.91 -11.59 -8.28
CA ALA A 188 -10.00 -11.04 -9.64
C ALA A 188 -10.97 -11.84 -10.52
N VAL A 189 -11.11 -13.16 -10.31
CA VAL A 189 -12.12 -13.99 -10.98
C VAL A 189 -13.53 -13.65 -10.49
N ARG A 190 -13.73 -13.52 -9.17
CA ARG A 190 -15.05 -13.25 -8.58
C ARG A 190 -15.53 -11.82 -8.83
N TYR A 191 -14.62 -10.86 -8.96
CA TYR A 191 -14.90 -9.44 -9.15
C TYR A 191 -14.15 -8.86 -10.36
N PRO A 192 -14.49 -9.25 -11.60
CA PRO A 192 -13.74 -8.89 -12.80
C PRO A 192 -13.76 -7.38 -13.13
N SER A 193 -14.73 -6.63 -12.59
CA SER A 193 -14.81 -5.16 -12.74
C SER A 193 -14.18 -4.38 -11.58
N LEU A 194 -13.75 -5.05 -10.50
CA LEU A 194 -13.08 -4.39 -9.39
C LEU A 194 -11.62 -4.08 -9.76
N ARG A 195 -11.18 -2.84 -9.53
CA ARG A 195 -9.76 -2.48 -9.64
C ARG A 195 -9.02 -3.02 -8.43
N ILE A 196 -8.05 -3.89 -8.66
CA ILE A 196 -7.26 -4.51 -7.61
C ILE A 196 -5.82 -4.02 -7.74
N LEU A 197 -5.25 -3.59 -6.63
CA LEU A 197 -3.84 -3.25 -6.52
C LEU A 197 -3.16 -4.32 -5.67
N ALA A 198 -2.31 -5.14 -6.28
CA ALA A 198 -1.42 -6.02 -5.55
C ALA A 198 -0.30 -5.19 -4.93
N GLY A 199 -0.02 -5.39 -3.65
CA GLY A 199 0.97 -4.62 -2.91
C GLY A 199 2.15 -5.44 -2.41
N ARG A 200 3.35 -4.87 -2.55
CA ARG A 200 4.69 -5.44 -2.25
C ARG A 200 5.13 -6.48 -3.29
N PRO A 201 6.45 -6.65 -3.48
CA PRO A 201 6.99 -7.84 -4.13
C PRO A 201 6.41 -9.11 -3.51
N ALA A 202 5.82 -9.96 -4.35
CA ALA A 202 5.15 -11.19 -3.95
C ALA A 202 6.13 -12.31 -3.57
N TRP A 203 7.38 -11.98 -3.22
CA TRP A 203 8.40 -12.95 -2.84
C TRP A 203 7.91 -13.84 -1.67
N PRO A 204 8.06 -15.18 -1.75
CA PRO A 204 8.80 -15.93 -2.78
C PRO A 204 8.00 -16.31 -4.05
N TRP A 205 6.70 -16.04 -4.10
CA TRP A 205 5.79 -16.41 -5.21
C TRP A 205 5.73 -15.34 -6.32
N GLN A 206 6.89 -14.80 -6.71
CA GLN A 206 6.90 -13.66 -7.63
C GLN A 206 6.47 -14.05 -9.05
N ASP A 207 6.79 -15.27 -9.50
CA ASP A 207 6.37 -15.76 -10.82
C ASP A 207 4.86 -16.01 -10.89
N ASP A 208 4.25 -16.51 -9.81
CA ASP A 208 2.79 -16.61 -9.66
C ASP A 208 2.13 -15.24 -9.80
N MET A 209 2.67 -14.22 -9.12
CA MET A 209 2.14 -12.84 -9.23
C MET A 209 2.29 -12.28 -10.65
N ILE A 210 3.41 -12.55 -11.32
CA ILE A 210 3.61 -12.15 -12.73
C ILE A 210 2.55 -12.83 -13.61
N ALA A 211 2.28 -14.12 -13.41
CA ALA A 211 1.24 -14.84 -14.15
C ALA A 211 -0.15 -14.20 -13.95
N VAL A 212 -0.50 -13.85 -12.70
CA VAL A 212 -1.75 -13.15 -12.40
C VAL A 212 -1.81 -11.79 -13.10
N LEU A 213 -0.75 -10.98 -13.03
CA LEU A 213 -0.70 -9.66 -13.66
C LEU A 213 -0.84 -9.70 -15.19
N LEU A 214 -0.26 -10.72 -15.82
CA LEU A 214 -0.37 -10.91 -17.27
C LEU A 214 -1.74 -11.43 -17.70
N HIS A 215 -2.44 -12.16 -16.82
CA HIS A 215 -3.74 -12.75 -17.13
C HIS A 215 -4.93 -11.84 -16.76
N LYS A 216 -4.82 -11.03 -15.70
CA LYS A 216 -5.94 -10.27 -15.13
C LYS A 216 -5.83 -8.77 -15.43
N PRO A 217 -6.59 -8.23 -16.40
CA PRO A 217 -6.48 -6.82 -16.80
C PRO A 217 -6.95 -5.84 -15.71
N ASN A 218 -7.65 -6.29 -14.68
CA ASN A 218 -8.07 -5.50 -13.54
C ASN A 218 -7.09 -5.52 -12.34
N VAL A 219 -5.98 -6.28 -12.41
CA VAL A 219 -4.97 -6.37 -11.34
C VAL A 219 -3.71 -5.58 -11.66
N TRP A 220 -3.45 -4.52 -10.89
CA TRP A 220 -2.28 -3.65 -10.97
C TRP A 220 -1.27 -3.97 -9.87
N TYR A 221 -0.08 -3.38 -9.91
CA TYR A 221 0.99 -3.73 -8.96
C TYR A 221 1.69 -2.50 -8.40
N GLU A 222 1.85 -2.42 -7.07
CA GLU A 222 2.75 -1.48 -6.40
C GLU A 222 3.77 -2.23 -5.53
N LEU A 223 4.95 -1.64 -5.37
CA LEU A 223 6.14 -2.32 -4.85
C LEU A 223 6.72 -1.72 -3.55
N HIS A 224 5.87 -1.23 -2.64
CA HIS A 224 6.34 -0.77 -1.32
C HIS A 224 6.96 -1.91 -0.49
N GLY A 225 7.61 -1.53 0.61
CA GLY A 225 8.13 -2.46 1.62
C GLY A 225 9.52 -3.03 1.33
N TRP A 226 10.03 -2.83 0.12
CA TRP A 226 11.29 -3.41 -0.33
C TRP A 226 12.06 -2.43 -1.21
N SER A 227 13.38 -2.36 -1.01
CA SER A 227 14.27 -1.71 -1.98
C SER A 227 14.31 -2.55 -3.27
N PRO A 228 14.30 -1.92 -4.46
CA PRO A 228 14.34 -2.63 -5.74
C PRO A 228 15.57 -3.52 -5.92
N LYS A 229 16.64 -3.24 -5.16
CA LYS A 229 17.84 -4.09 -5.04
C LYS A 229 17.53 -5.54 -4.77
N TYR A 230 16.48 -5.80 -3.98
CA TYR A 230 16.10 -7.13 -3.50
C TYR A 230 14.97 -7.78 -4.30
N PHE A 231 14.47 -7.14 -5.36
CA PHE A 231 13.49 -7.76 -6.23
C PHE A 231 14.11 -8.99 -6.92
N THR A 232 13.30 -10.01 -7.17
CA THR A 232 13.73 -11.18 -7.94
C THR A 232 14.07 -10.76 -9.37
N ASP A 233 14.99 -11.48 -10.02
CA ASP A 233 15.37 -11.22 -11.42
C ASP A 233 14.18 -11.25 -12.39
N SER A 234 13.19 -12.12 -12.16
CA SER A 234 11.98 -12.18 -12.98
C SER A 234 11.19 -10.87 -12.90
N LEU A 235 10.89 -10.38 -11.70
CA LEU A 235 10.26 -9.07 -11.51
C LEU A 235 11.06 -7.94 -12.16
N LYS A 236 12.37 -7.87 -11.91
CA LYS A 236 13.23 -6.81 -12.49
C LYS A 236 13.14 -6.79 -14.02
N LYS A 237 13.20 -7.96 -14.64
CA LYS A 237 13.09 -8.11 -16.09
C LYS A 237 11.71 -7.70 -16.62
N GLU A 238 10.64 -7.98 -15.89
CA GLU A 238 9.27 -7.73 -16.36
C GLU A 238 8.83 -6.28 -16.20
N ILE A 239 9.36 -5.54 -15.22
CA ILE A 239 9.06 -4.11 -14.99
C ILE A 239 9.25 -3.29 -16.27
N SER A 240 10.33 -3.51 -17.02
CA SER A 240 10.60 -2.77 -18.26
C SER A 240 9.98 -3.40 -19.52
N ARG A 241 9.33 -4.56 -19.38
CA ARG A 241 8.80 -5.35 -20.50
C ARG A 241 7.28 -5.44 -20.44
N ARG A 242 6.75 -6.61 -20.07
CA ARG A 242 5.31 -6.88 -20.16
C ARG A 242 4.52 -6.14 -19.07
N LEU A 243 5.18 -5.70 -17.99
CA LEU A 243 4.55 -5.01 -16.87
C LEU A 243 4.82 -3.48 -16.84
N LYS A 244 5.44 -2.92 -17.88
CA LYS A 244 5.84 -1.50 -17.94
C LYS A 244 4.70 -0.51 -17.74
N ASP A 245 3.47 -0.90 -18.07
CA ASP A 245 2.27 -0.08 -17.96
C ASP A 245 1.38 -0.52 -16.76
N ARG A 246 1.93 -1.31 -15.82
CA ARG A 246 1.18 -1.93 -14.70
C ARG A 246 1.83 -1.77 -13.33
N VAL A 247 3.15 -1.57 -13.29
CA VAL A 247 3.93 -1.41 -12.03
C VAL A 247 3.97 0.05 -11.62
N MET A 248 3.68 0.31 -10.35
CA MET A 248 3.65 1.63 -9.75
C MET A 248 4.54 1.70 -8.51
N PHE A 249 4.97 2.92 -8.16
CA PHE A 249 5.84 3.17 -7.02
C PHE A 249 5.07 3.12 -5.69
N GLY A 250 5.70 2.52 -4.68
CA GLY A 250 5.27 2.55 -3.29
C GLY A 250 6.49 2.82 -2.41
N GLY A 251 6.40 3.81 -1.53
CA GLY A 251 7.54 4.39 -0.83
C GLY A 251 7.83 3.78 0.53
N ASP A 252 6.82 3.27 1.23
CA ASP A 252 6.96 2.73 2.60
C ASP A 252 7.66 3.72 3.56
N TYR A 253 7.48 5.03 3.34
CA TYR A 253 7.89 6.08 4.27
C TYR A 253 7.18 5.85 5.61
N PRO A 254 7.77 6.17 6.77
CA PRO A 254 9.12 6.68 6.96
C PRO A 254 10.19 5.59 7.07
N LEU A 255 9.85 4.31 6.86
CA LEU A 255 10.80 3.20 6.96
C LEU A 255 11.88 3.31 5.88
N PHE A 256 11.49 3.71 4.67
CA PHE A 256 12.41 4.15 3.62
C PHE A 256 12.27 5.65 3.37
N LYS A 257 13.41 6.31 3.13
CA LYS A 257 13.45 7.70 2.68
C LYS A 257 13.43 7.73 1.15
N TYR A 258 12.71 8.69 0.57
CA TYR A 258 12.59 8.81 -0.89
C TYR A 258 13.94 8.97 -1.55
N GLU A 259 14.84 9.78 -0.99
CA GLU A 259 16.18 10.02 -1.53
C GLU A 259 16.96 8.70 -1.70
N ARG A 260 16.83 7.78 -0.73
CA ARG A 260 17.42 6.44 -0.81
C ARG A 260 16.73 5.60 -1.88
N LEU A 261 15.40 5.56 -1.92
CA LEU A 261 14.67 4.74 -2.88
C LEU A 261 14.90 5.21 -4.32
N PHE A 262 14.96 6.51 -4.56
CA PHE A 262 15.24 7.07 -5.88
C PHE A 262 16.63 6.62 -6.37
N ALA A 263 17.64 6.71 -5.51
CA ALA A 263 18.99 6.20 -5.82
C ALA A 263 19.00 4.67 -6.05
N ASP A 264 18.26 3.91 -5.24
CA ASP A 264 18.16 2.45 -5.40
C ASP A 264 17.47 2.08 -6.73
N TRP A 265 16.42 2.79 -7.14
CA TRP A 265 15.73 2.58 -8.41
C TRP A 265 16.57 2.99 -9.62
N GLU A 266 17.32 4.10 -9.53
CA GLU A 266 18.24 4.53 -10.58
C GLU A 266 19.38 3.51 -10.78
N ALA A 267 19.87 2.93 -9.68
CA ALA A 267 20.93 1.92 -9.73
C ALA A 267 20.53 0.60 -10.40
N GLU A 268 19.23 0.29 -10.52
CA GLU A 268 18.75 -0.87 -11.29
C GLU A 268 18.91 -0.71 -12.81
N GLY A 269 19.21 0.51 -13.30
CA GLY A 269 19.54 0.75 -14.70
C GLY A 269 18.34 0.84 -15.64
N TYR A 270 17.13 1.09 -15.13
CA TYR A 270 15.97 1.37 -15.97
C TYR A 270 16.13 2.71 -16.70
N SER A 271 15.60 2.78 -17.93
CA SER A 271 15.53 4.05 -18.66
C SER A 271 14.62 5.07 -17.97
N GLN A 272 14.82 6.36 -18.27
CA GLN A 272 13.97 7.43 -17.78
C GLN A 272 12.48 7.20 -18.10
N GLU A 273 12.15 6.71 -19.30
CA GLU A 273 10.76 6.42 -19.68
C GLU A 273 10.11 5.39 -18.75
N ILE A 274 10.82 4.32 -18.42
CA ILE A 274 10.31 3.27 -17.53
C ILE A 274 10.13 3.82 -16.11
N LEU A 275 11.08 4.63 -15.62
CA LEU A 275 10.96 5.24 -14.30
C LEU A 275 9.81 6.25 -14.25
N GLU A 276 9.61 7.08 -15.29
CA GLU A 276 8.44 7.98 -15.37
C GLU A 276 7.10 7.23 -15.30
N LYS A 277 7.04 6.02 -15.89
CA LYS A 277 5.86 5.15 -15.79
C LYS A 277 5.66 4.64 -14.37
N VAL A 278 6.69 4.04 -13.78
CA VAL A 278 6.64 3.48 -12.41
C VAL A 278 6.31 4.55 -11.39
N PHE A 279 6.98 5.71 -11.44
CA PHE A 279 6.83 6.76 -10.45
C PHE A 279 5.58 7.62 -10.63
N TYR A 280 4.96 7.67 -11.81
CA TYR A 280 3.83 8.59 -12.02
C TYR A 280 2.81 8.13 -13.05
N ARG A 281 3.20 7.88 -14.31
CA ARG A 281 2.20 7.74 -15.40
C ARG A 281 1.27 6.54 -15.23
N ASN A 282 1.75 5.45 -14.65
CA ASN A 282 0.90 4.28 -14.39
C ASN A 282 -0.14 4.59 -13.31
N ALA A 283 0.23 5.36 -12.28
CA ALA A 283 -0.70 5.82 -11.25
C ALA A 283 -1.75 6.78 -11.84
N GLU A 284 -1.32 7.72 -12.68
CA GLU A 284 -2.24 8.62 -13.39
C GLU A 284 -3.26 7.85 -14.23
N SER A 285 -2.83 6.82 -14.95
CA SER A 285 -3.74 5.94 -15.70
C SER A 285 -4.65 5.11 -14.79
N PHE A 286 -4.14 4.61 -13.67
CA PHE A 286 -4.90 3.76 -12.75
C PHE A 286 -6.02 4.52 -12.04
N PHE A 287 -5.72 5.75 -11.60
CA PHE A 287 -6.67 6.62 -10.91
C PHE A 287 -7.52 7.47 -11.88
N ALA A 288 -7.27 7.40 -13.19
CA ALA A 288 -8.09 8.10 -14.18
C ALA A 288 -9.57 7.73 -14.03
N GLY A 289 -10.42 8.77 -14.08
CA GLY A 289 -11.87 8.64 -13.95
C GLY A 289 -12.39 8.31 -12.55
N LEU A 290 -11.53 8.23 -11.53
CA LEU A 290 -11.98 8.25 -10.14
C LEU A 290 -12.27 9.70 -9.75
N ALA A 291 -13.46 9.93 -9.18
CA ALA A 291 -13.74 11.20 -8.52
C ALA A 291 -12.79 11.30 -7.32
N ALA A 292 -11.77 12.15 -7.45
CA ALA A 292 -10.80 12.46 -6.40
C ALA A 292 -11.12 13.83 -5.81
#